data_AF-A0A816N3J1-F1
#
_entry.id   AF-A0A816N3J1-F1
#
_cell.length_a   1.000
_cell.length_b   1.000
_cell.length_c   1.000
_cell.angle_alpha   90.00
_cell.angle_beta   90.00
_cell.angle_gamma   90.00
#
_symmetry.space_group_name_H-M   'P 1'
#
loop_
_entity.id
_entity.type
_entity.pdbx_description
1 polymer ?
#
loop_
_entity_poly.entity_id
_entity_poly.type
_entity_poly.pdbx_seq_one_letter_code
_entity_poly.pdbx_strand_id
1 'polypeptide(L)'
;YSKQSLIDAVNSALDSKSAAKLYNVPASTIRRHRRNRSLKNRIGRLSYLTTSEESYFVALLQLLPDFGIQPTGEVALKLANDYFKSLGLSDNPRKK
;
A
#
# COMPACT_ATOMS: atom_id res chain seq x y z
N TYR A 1 15.62 -9.26 5.33
CA TYR A 1 15.36 -7.86 4.96
C TYR A 1 14.01 -7.43 5.49
N SER A 2 13.83 -6.15 5.79
CA SER A 2 12.54 -5.63 6.27
C SER A 2 11.52 -5.52 5.13
N LYS A 3 10.22 -5.45 5.46
CA LYS A 3 9.15 -5.19 4.47
C LYS A 3 9.40 -3.88 3.73
N GLN A 4 9.84 -2.83 4.44
CA GLN A 4 10.16 -1.53 3.86
C GLN A 4 11.35 -1.62 2.89
N SER A 5 12.41 -2.34 3.27
CA SER A 5 13.58 -2.54 2.41
C SER A 5 13.21 -3.21 1.08
N LEU A 6 12.24 -4.14 1.07
CA LEU A 6 11.75 -4.74 -0.17
C LEU A 6 10.96 -3.74 -1.04
N ILE A 7 10.10 -2.92 -0.41
CA ILE A 7 9.34 -1.87 -1.09
C ILE A 7 10.31 -0.90 -1.78
N ASP A 8 11.29 -0.39 -1.02
CA ASP A 8 12.27 0.58 -1.51
C ASP A 8 13.14 -0.05 -2.62
N ALA A 9 13.61 -1.28 -2.43
CA ALA A 9 14.41 -1.99 -3.43
C ALA A 9 13.67 -2.17 -4.76
N VAL A 10 12.40 -2.59 -4.72
CA VAL A 10 11.61 -2.85 -5.92
C VAL A 10 11.24 -1.57 -6.65
N ASN A 11 10.98 -0.47 -5.92
CA ASN A 11 10.61 0.83 -6.48
C ASN A 11 11.80 1.72 -6.84
N SER A 12 13.02 1.38 -6.41
CA SER A 12 14.22 2.13 -6.78
C SER A 12 14.49 2.15 -8.30
N ALA A 13 15.10 3.23 -8.79
CA ALA A 13 15.55 3.35 -10.18
C ALA A 13 16.78 2.47 -10.50
N LEU A 14 17.42 1.92 -9.47
CA LEU A 14 18.61 1.08 -9.60
C LEU A 14 18.29 -0.26 -10.27
N ASP A 15 19.26 -0.85 -10.97
CA ASP A 15 19.15 -2.22 -11.45
C ASP A 15 19.08 -3.22 -10.26
N SER A 16 18.57 -4.43 -10.51
CA SER A 16 18.32 -5.39 -9.43
C SER A 16 19.58 -5.84 -8.68
N LYS A 17 20.78 -5.78 -9.28
CA LYS A 17 22.02 -6.14 -8.59
C LYS A 17 22.48 -4.99 -7.68
N SER A 18 22.40 -3.75 -8.15
CA SER A 18 22.74 -2.57 -7.34
C SER A 18 21.76 -2.36 -6.20
N ALA A 19 20.46 -2.48 -6.46
CA ALA A 19 19.42 -2.44 -5.43
C ALA A 19 19.60 -3.55 -4.39
N ALA A 20 20.03 -4.75 -4.81
CA ALA A 20 20.25 -5.85 -3.88
C ALA A 20 21.34 -5.55 -2.85
N LYS A 21 22.44 -4.92 -3.29
CA LYS A 21 23.52 -4.50 -2.40
C LYS A 21 23.07 -3.39 -1.44
N LEU A 22 22.37 -2.38 -1.96
CA LEU A 22 21.96 -1.21 -1.18
C LEU A 22 20.92 -1.54 -0.11
N TYR A 23 19.89 -2.31 -0.48
CA TYR A 23 18.75 -2.59 0.41
C TYR A 23 18.84 -3.94 1.11
N ASN A 24 19.93 -4.69 0.90
CA ASN A 24 20.13 -6.04 1.44
C ASN A 24 18.97 -7.01 1.10
N VAL A 25 18.46 -6.92 -0.13
CA VAL A 25 17.37 -7.79 -0.64
C VAL A 25 17.93 -8.62 -1.80
N PRO A 26 17.70 -9.95 -1.88
CA PRO A 26 18.20 -10.74 -3.00
C PRO A 26 17.74 -10.22 -4.37
N ALA A 27 18.68 -10.11 -5.31
CA ALA A 27 18.39 -9.60 -6.67
C ALA A 27 17.32 -10.43 -7.40
N SER A 28 17.27 -11.74 -7.15
CA SER A 28 16.23 -12.65 -7.67
C SER A 28 14.83 -12.26 -7.18
N THR A 29 14.70 -11.92 -5.89
CA THR A 29 13.45 -11.44 -5.28
C THR A 29 13.01 -10.12 -5.90
N ILE A 30 13.91 -9.14 -6.01
CA ILE A 30 13.63 -7.85 -6.65
C ILE A 30 13.16 -8.06 -8.09
N ARG A 31 13.88 -8.89 -8.86
CA ARG A 31 13.54 -9.22 -10.26
C ARG A 31 12.18 -9.89 -10.38
N ARG A 32 11.87 -10.86 -9.50
CA ARG A 32 10.55 -11.53 -9.47
C ARG A 32 9.43 -10.53 -9.25
N HIS A 33 9.58 -9.63 -8.27
CA HIS A 33 8.58 -8.60 -7.98
C HIS A 33 8.43 -7.58 -9.11
N ARG A 34 9.54 -7.11 -9.71
CA ARG A 34 9.46 -6.15 -10.82
C ARG A 34 8.82 -6.73 -12.08
N ARG A 35 9.05 -8.02 -12.37
CA ARG A 35 8.48 -8.71 -13.55
C ARG A 35 7.01 -9.06 -13.39
N ASN A 36 6.58 -9.43 -12.20
CA ASN A 36 5.19 -9.79 -11.95
C ASN A 36 4.40 -8.57 -11.47
N ARG A 37 3.56 -8.01 -12.34
CA ARG A 37 2.76 -6.82 -12.06
C ARG A 37 1.87 -6.97 -10.81
N SER A 38 1.31 -8.15 -10.57
CA SER A 38 0.52 -8.44 -9.37
C SER A 38 1.37 -8.34 -8.09
N LEU A 39 2.57 -8.93 -8.10
CA LEU A 39 3.50 -8.88 -6.98
C LEU A 39 4.10 -7.48 -6.75
N LYS A 40 4.33 -6.70 -7.83
CA LYS A 40 4.74 -5.30 -7.72
C LYS A 40 3.64 -4.46 -7.09
N ASN A 41 2.42 -4.60 -7.60
CA ASN A 41 1.28 -3.82 -7.13
C ASN A 41 0.91 -4.16 -5.70
N ARG A 42 1.14 -5.40 -5.23
CA ARG A 42 0.84 -5.84 -3.85
C ARG A 42 1.99 -5.65 -2.87
N ILE A 43 3.17 -5.22 -3.32
CA ILE A 43 4.29 -4.94 -2.41
C ILE A 43 3.89 -3.83 -1.45
N GLY A 44 4.12 -4.04 -0.16
CA GLY A 44 3.73 -3.06 0.86
C GLY A 44 2.26 -3.10 1.26
N ARG A 45 1.35 -3.45 0.34
CA ARG A 45 -0.10 -3.45 0.58
C ARG A 45 -0.50 -4.41 1.68
N LEU A 46 -1.53 -4.01 2.41
CA LEU A 46 -2.16 -4.82 3.43
C LEU A 46 -3.20 -5.72 2.74
N SER A 47 -3.22 -6.99 3.09
CA SER A 47 -3.95 -8.04 2.34
C SER A 47 -5.47 -8.04 2.53
N TYR A 48 -6.00 -7.10 3.32
CA TYR A 48 -7.40 -7.08 3.73
C TYR A 48 -8.27 -6.13 2.89
N LEU A 49 -7.68 -5.30 2.02
CA LEU A 49 -8.42 -4.49 1.05
C LEU A 49 -8.19 -4.97 -0.38
N THR A 50 -9.25 -4.97 -1.17
CA THR A 50 -9.17 -5.15 -2.63
C THR A 50 -8.72 -3.85 -3.31
N THR A 51 -8.29 -3.97 -4.58
CA THR A 51 -7.89 -2.77 -5.36
C THR A 51 -9.07 -1.82 -5.61
N SER A 52 -10.28 -2.36 -5.75
CA SER A 52 -11.49 -1.57 -5.89
C SER A 52 -11.80 -0.78 -4.62
N GLU A 53 -11.70 -1.42 -3.45
CA GLU A 53 -11.95 -0.77 -2.15
C GLU A 53 -10.94 0.34 -1.87
N GLU A 54 -9.66 0.11 -2.14
CA GLU A 54 -8.64 1.18 -2.00
C GLU A 54 -8.90 2.33 -2.97
N SER A 55 -9.27 2.04 -4.22
CA SER A 55 -9.53 3.09 -5.22
C SER A 55 -10.75 3.93 -4.84
N TYR A 56 -11.80 3.30 -4.31
CA TYR A 56 -12.97 3.99 -3.80
C TYR A 56 -12.65 4.86 -2.58
N PHE A 57 -11.86 4.33 -1.64
CA PHE A 57 -11.42 5.11 -0.48
C PHE A 57 -10.58 6.33 -0.89
N VAL A 58 -9.66 6.17 -1.86
CA VAL A 58 -8.89 7.30 -2.41
C VAL A 58 -9.80 8.33 -3.06
N ALA A 59 -10.82 7.89 -3.82
CA ALA A 59 -11.80 8.81 -4.41
C ALA A 59 -12.58 9.60 -3.35
N LEU A 60 -13.00 8.95 -2.25
CA LEU A 60 -13.63 9.65 -1.12
C LEU A 60 -12.73 10.73 -0.52
N LEU A 61 -11.44 10.43 -0.32
CA LEU A 61 -10.48 11.41 0.20
C LEU A 61 -10.29 12.58 -0.77
N GLN A 62 -10.31 12.32 -2.08
CA GLN A 62 -10.18 13.34 -3.11
C GLN A 62 -11.41 14.25 -3.22
N LEU A 63 -12.59 13.80 -2.78
CA LEU A 63 -13.83 14.59 -2.76
C LEU A 63 -13.96 15.51 -1.55
N LEU A 64 -13.24 15.25 -0.44
CA LEU A 64 -13.32 16.06 0.78
C LEU A 64 -13.13 17.58 0.54
N PRO A 65 -12.17 18.03 -0.29
CA PRO A 65 -11.97 19.45 -0.57
C PRO A 65 -13.18 20.11 -1.23
N ASP A 66 -13.94 19.38 -2.05
CA ASP A 66 -15.13 19.90 -2.74
C ASP A 66 -16.26 20.25 -1.75
N PHE A 67 -16.24 19.62 -0.57
CA PHE A 67 -17.16 19.91 0.54
C PHE A 67 -16.56 20.86 1.59
N GLY A 68 -15.42 21.50 1.30
CA GLY A 68 -14.74 22.41 2.21
C GLY A 68 -14.06 21.71 3.40
N ILE A 69 -13.89 20.39 3.35
CA ILE A 69 -13.20 19.62 4.37
C ILE A 69 -11.74 19.48 3.98
N GLN A 70 -10.83 19.97 4.85
CA GLN A 70 -9.41 19.72 4.64
C GLN A 70 -9.06 18.26 4.93
N PRO A 71 -8.35 17.57 4.02
CA PRO A 71 -7.92 16.19 4.23
C PRO A 71 -6.72 16.16 5.19
N THR A 72 -6.98 16.35 6.48
CA THR A 72 -5.97 16.15 7.53
C THR A 72 -5.84 14.65 7.84
N GLY A 73 -4.72 14.27 8.46
CA GLY A 73 -4.48 12.87 8.84
C GLY A 73 -5.57 12.31 9.76
N GLU A 74 -6.10 13.11 10.68
CA GLU A 74 -7.19 12.69 11.58
C GLU A 74 -8.50 12.44 10.83
N VAL A 75 -8.87 13.31 9.89
CA VAL A 75 -10.06 13.13 9.05
C VAL A 75 -9.92 11.88 8.19
N ALA A 76 -8.74 11.67 7.59
CA ALA A 76 -8.48 10.48 6.79
C ALA A 76 -8.56 9.19 7.60
N LEU A 77 -8.03 9.19 8.84
CA LEU A 77 -8.11 8.03 9.74
C LEU A 77 -9.54 7.75 10.19
N LYS A 78 -10.31 8.78 10.53
CA LYS A 78 -11.73 8.63 10.90
C LYS A 78 -12.55 8.08 9.74
N LEU A 79 -12.37 8.65 8.54
CA LEU A 79 -13.02 8.18 7.32
C LEU A 79 -12.64 6.74 6.98
N ALA A 80 -11.36 6.38 7.17
CA ALA A 80 -10.89 5.00 6.96
C ALA A 80 -11.59 4.03 7.91
N ASN A 81 -11.72 4.38 9.19
CA ASN A 81 -12.41 3.57 10.19
C ASN A 81 -13.89 3.37 9.80
N ASP A 82 -14.59 4.46 9.46
CA ASP A 82 -16.00 4.41 9.06
C ASP A 82 -16.19 3.58 7.78
N TYR A 83 -15.28 3.73 6.80
CA TYR A 83 -15.31 2.96 5.56
C TYR A 83 -15.04 1.46 5.81
N PHE A 84 -14.03 1.11 6.60
CA PHE A 84 -13.72 -0.30 6.89
C PHE A 84 -14.83 -0.98 7.68
N LYS A 85 -15.46 -0.28 8.64
CA LYS A 85 -16.66 -0.76 9.32
C LYS A 85 -17.81 -1.02 8.34
N SER A 86 -18.02 -0.14 7.36
CA SER A 86 -19.06 -0.32 6.35
C SER A 86 -18.85 -1.58 5.47
N LEU A 87 -17.59 -2.01 5.30
CA LEU A 87 -17.22 -3.24 4.61
C LEU A 87 -17.27 -4.49 5.51
N GLY A 88 -17.62 -4.35 6.80
CA GLY A 88 -17.56 -5.43 7.77
C GLY A 88 -16.14 -5.87 8.13
N LEU A 89 -15.12 -5.06 7.81
CA LEU A 89 -13.73 -5.31 8.17
C LEU A 89 -13.50 -4.81 9.61
N SER A 90 -13.08 -5.70 10.50
CA SER A 90 -12.73 -5.30 11.88
C SER A 90 -11.44 -4.48 11.87
N ASP A 91 -11.32 -3.52 12.81
CA ASP A 91 -10.11 -2.71 13.05
C ASP A 91 -8.85 -3.57 13.34
N ASN A 92 -9.01 -4.89 13.52
CA ASN A 92 -7.94 -5.84 13.75
C ASN A 92 -7.68 -6.72 12.50
N PRO A 93 -6.60 -6.49 11.74
CA PRO A 93 -6.31 -7.22 10.50
C PRO A 93 -5.86 -8.68 10.71
N ARG A 94 -6.01 -9.23 11.92
CA ARG A 94 -5.52 -10.58 12.31
C ARG A 94 -6.61 -11.63 12.54
N LYS A 95 -7.90 -11.29 12.44
CA LYS A 95 -8.98 -12.28 12.56
C LYS A 95 -9.74 -12.38 11.24
N LYS A 96 -9.35 -13.37 10.43
CA LYS A 96 -10.25 -14.05 9.50
C LYS A 96 -10.61 -15.39 10.12
#